data_AF-A0A357CU70-F1
#
_entry.id   AF-A0A357CU70-F1
#
_cell.length_a   1.000
_cell.length_b   1.000
_cell.length_c   1.000
_cell.angle_alpha   90.00
_cell.angle_beta   90.00
_cell.angle_gamma   90.00
#
_symmetry.space_group_name_H-M   'P 1'
#
loop_
_entity.id
_entity.type
_entity.pdbx_description
1 polymer ?
#
loop_
_entity_poly.entity_id
_entity_poly.type
_entity_poly.pdbx_seq_one_letter_code
_entity_poly.pdbx_strand_id
1 'polypeptide(L)' 'KRFLEAFEALKSKMAYGQIVVERVVPKLTGLSFCEKGKTSELATKRYYEIVENLSR' A
#
# COMPACT_ATOMS: atom_id res chain seq x y z
N LYS A 1 -16.86 3.12 -9.76
CA LYS A 1 -16.40 1.76 -10.13
C LYS A 1 -14.88 1.67 -10.24
N ARG A 2 -14.22 2.50 -11.06
CA ARG A 2 -12.75 2.54 -11.25
C ARG A 2 -11.90 2.54 -9.96
N PHE A 3 -12.32 3.28 -8.92
CA PHE A 3 -11.60 3.30 -7.65
C PHE A 3 -11.59 1.93 -6.95
N LEU A 4 -12.76 1.30 -6.81
CA LEU A 4 -12.88 0.00 -6.13
C LEU A 4 -12.12 -1.10 -6.89
N GLU A 5 -12.17 -1.09 -8.21
CA GLU A 5 -11.38 -2.00 -9.05
C GLU A 5 -9.87 -1.83 -8.80
N ALA A 6 -9.38 -0.60 -8.78
CA ALA A 6 -7.97 -0.31 -8.47
C ALA A 6 -7.62 -0.66 -7.02
N PHE A 7 -8.55 -0.47 -6.08
CA PHE A 7 -8.37 -0.78 -4.66
C PHE A 7 -8.30 -2.29 -4.40
N GLU A 8 -9.13 -3.08 -5.07
CA GLU A 8 -9.03 -4.54 -5.04
C GLU A 8 -7.74 -5.04 -5.71
N ALA A 9 -7.31 -4.41 -6.81
CA ALA A 9 -6.02 -4.70 -7.42
C ALA A 9 -4.83 -4.35 -6.51
N LEU A 10 -4.96 -3.35 -5.63
CA LEU A 10 -3.97 -3.05 -4.59
C LEU A 10 -3.95 -4.15 -3.52
N LYS A 11 -5.11 -4.62 -3.08
CA LYS A 11 -5.26 -5.69 -2.09
C LYS A 11 -4.62 -7.00 -2.55
N SER A 12 -4.77 -7.38 -3.82
CA SER A 12 -4.20 -8.62 -4.36
C SER A 12 -2.67 -8.63 -4.41
N LYS A 13 -2.03 -7.46 -4.31
CA LYS A 13 -0.57 -7.28 -4.32
C LYS A 13 0.06 -7.23 -2.92
N MET A 14 -0.76 -7.38 -1.87
CA MET A 14 -0.26 -7.39 -0.50
C MET A 14 0.56 -8.65 -0.22
N ALA A 15 1.57 -8.53 0.62
CA ALA A 15 2.32 -9.66 1.15
C ALA A 15 2.18 -9.66 2.67
N TYR A 16 1.83 -10.82 3.26
CA TYR A 16 1.66 -10.97 4.71
C TYR A 16 0.68 -9.96 5.34
N GLY A 17 -0.36 -9.56 4.59
CA GLY A 17 -1.32 -8.55 5.04
C GLY A 17 -0.77 -7.12 5.06
N GLN A 18 0.37 -6.85 4.44
CA GLN A 18 0.97 -5.53 4.33
C GLN A 18 1.14 -5.09 2.87
N ILE A 19 1.10 -3.77 2.66
CA ILE A 19 1.30 -3.16 1.34
C ILE A 19 2.78 -3.26 0.96
N VAL A 20 3.06 -3.82 -0.21
CA VAL A 20 4.42 -3.93 -0.78
C VAL A 20 4.73 -2.69 -1.61
N VAL A 21 5.95 -2.15 -1.46
CA VAL A 21 6.41 -1.01 -2.24
C VAL A 21 6.88 -1.48 -3.62
N GLU A 22 6.04 -1.34 -4.65
CA GLU A 22 6.40 -1.74 -6.02
C GLU A 22 7.33 -0.73 -6.72
N ARG A 23 7.08 0.56 -6.50
CA ARG A 23 7.81 1.67 -7.12
C ARG A 23 8.20 2.69 -6.08
N VAL A 24 9.47 3.05 -6.09
CA VAL A 24 10.04 4.12 -5.26
C VAL A 24 10.38 5.28 -6.18
N VAL A 25 10.11 6.50 -5.73
CA VAL A 25 10.58 7.70 -6.43
C VAL A 25 12.08 7.88 -6.15
N PRO A 26 12.91 8.24 -7.14
CA PRO A 26 14.36 8.32 -6.95
C PRO A 26 14.80 9.15 -5.73
N LYS A 27 14.04 10.21 -5.41
CA LYS A 27 14.28 11.10 -4.26
C LYS A 27 14.11 10.44 -2.89
N LEU A 28 13.38 9.31 -2.79
CA LEU A 28 13.10 8.62 -1.52
C LEU A 28 13.83 7.27 -1.40
N THR A 29 14.63 6.88 -2.40
CA THR A 29 15.32 5.57 -2.47
C THR A 29 16.25 5.28 -1.28
N GLY A 30 16.69 6.32 -0.56
CA GLY A 30 17.55 6.17 0.63
C GLY A 30 16.80 6.09 1.96
N LEU A 31 15.46 6.12 1.95
CA LEU A 31 14.66 6.12 3.18
C LEU A 31 14.17 4.70 3.50
N SER A 32 14.35 4.29 4.74
CA SER A 32 14.04 2.93 5.22
C SER A 32 12.55 2.56 5.17
N PHE A 33 11.64 3.53 5.09
CA PHE A 33 10.20 3.26 5.11
C PHE A 33 9.58 2.98 3.72
N CYS A 34 10.30 3.27 2.63
CA CYS A 34 9.81 3.03 1.26
C CYS A 34 10.85 2.31 0.40
N GLU A 35 11.33 1.18 0.88
CA GLU A 35 12.24 0.33 0.14
C GLU A 35 11.51 -0.55 -0.86
N LYS A 36 11.96 -0.55 -2.11
CA LYS A 36 11.35 -1.34 -3.19
C LYS A 36 11.36 -2.84 -2.82
N GLY A 37 10.21 -3.49 -2.96
CA GLY A 37 10.03 -4.91 -2.68
C GLY A 37 9.84 -5.24 -1.19
N LYS A 38 9.97 -4.27 -0.28
CA LYS A 38 9.64 -4.46 1.14
C LYS A 38 8.21 -4.03 1.43
N THR A 39 7.68 -4.52 2.54
CA THR A 39 6.40 -4.07 3.07
C THR A 39 6.55 -2.70 3.72
N SER A 40 5.52 -1.86 3.59
CA SER A 40 5.48 -0.53 4.21
C SER A 40 4.38 -0.49 5.26
N GLU A 41 4.77 -0.37 6.53
CA GLU A 41 3.84 -0.28 7.66
C GLU A 41 2.93 0.95 7.53
N LEU A 42 3.51 2.10 7.13
CA LEU A 42 2.76 3.35 6.97
C LEU A 42 1.68 3.24 5.88
N ALA A 43 2.02 2.66 4.73
CA ALA A 43 1.05 2.43 3.65
C ALA A 43 -0.03 1.43 4.07
N THR A 44 0.35 0.40 4.83
CA THR A 44 -0.56 -0.60 5.38
C THR A 44 -1.57 0.01 6.35
N LYS A 45 -1.11 0.88 7.26
CA LYS A 45 -2.00 1.62 8.16
C LYS A 45 -3.04 2.42 7.40
N ARG A 46 -2.61 3.19 6.38
CA ARG A 46 -3.53 3.97 5.54
C ARG A 46 -4.51 3.09 4.78
N TYR A 47 -4.08 1.92 4.29
CA TYR A 47 -4.97 0.97 3.64
C TYR A 47 -6.11 0.54 4.57
N TYR A 48 -5.81 0.15 5.81
CA TYR A 48 -6.84 -0.26 6.77
C TYR A 48 -7.79 0.87 7.16
N GLU A 49 -7.29 2.10 7.28
CA GLU A 49 -8.16 3.27 7.50
C GLU A 49 -9.14 3.48 6.34
N ILE A 50 -8.72 3.26 5.08
CA ILE A 50 -9.63 3.31 3.93
C ILE A 50 -10.66 2.18 4.00
N VAL A 51 -10.26 0.96 4.36
CA VAL A 51 -11.18 -0.18 4.52
C VAL A 51 -12.23 0.13 5.59
N GLU A 52 -11.83 0.65 6.74
CA GLU A 52 -12.75 1.04 7.82
C GLU A 52 -13.75 2.09 7.32
N ASN A 53 -13.28 3.11 6.61
CA ASN A 53 -14.14 4.16 6.07
C ASN A 53 -15.11 3.65 4.99
N LEU A 54 -14.74 2.64 4.21
CA LEU A 54 -15.63 2.02 3.21
C LEU A 54 -16.71 1.13 3.86
N SER A 55 -16.49 0.69 5.09
CA SER A 55 -17.45 -0.12 5.86
C SER A 55 -18.44 0.71 6.70
N ARG A 56 -18.27 2.04 6.72
CA ARG A 56 -19.18 3.00 7.36
C ARG A 56 -20.21 3.50 6.36
#